data_AF-A0A669QTK8-F1
#
_entry.id   AF-A0A669QTK8-F1
#
_cell.length_a   1.000
_cell.length_b   1.000
_cell.length_c   1.000
_cell.angle_alpha   90.00
_cell.angle_beta   90.00
_cell.angle_gamma   90.00
#
_symmetry.space_group_name_H-M   'P 1'
#
loop_
_entity.id
_entity.type
_entity.pdbx_description
1 polymer ?
#
loop_
_entity_poly.entity_id
_entity_poly.type
_entity_poly.pdbx_seq_one_letter_code
_entity_poly.pdbx_strand_id
1 'polypeptide(L)'
;LNEASALGAILEQAEAEKQALMAQLTAFQKLTKSFAWVVCLHEHSNLTGAMCSLQRQLEIQESQLRRTKSENERLQKEIRGRENQLQAMSAKFGSLREERKHEEMMAAMEKENYSLQQVNLQESKLREQMELISGLQGTTWQLQAEALTNRYHIQKQQHAQEKLQSQTEMLQHTELQTRVALERVTSKFERFRSKIIQATFSTAGIKAPQAELSDEEVLEAMQKIINERIEFHQMLKQKGIKVPSLTNIDMFTSSPSISKGRR
;
A
#
# COMPACT_ATOMS: atom_id res chain seq x y z
N LEU A 1 -1.15 111.22 149.07
CA LEU A 1 -1.06 109.78 149.42
C LEU A 1 -2.51 109.28 149.48
N ASN A 2 -3.16 108.69 148.48
CA ASN A 2 -2.79 107.58 147.59
C ASN A 2 -3.72 107.51 146.35
N GLU A 3 -3.42 108.20 145.24
CA GLU A 3 -4.09 107.98 143.94
C GLU A 3 -3.14 107.47 142.84
N ALA A 4 -1.82 107.52 143.06
CA ALA A 4 -0.80 106.98 142.16
C ALA A 4 -0.71 105.44 142.17
N SER A 5 -1.25 104.76 143.21
CA SER A 5 -1.17 103.30 143.35
C SER A 5 -2.32 102.54 142.65
N ALA A 6 -3.44 103.21 142.35
CA ALA A 6 -4.58 102.59 141.67
C ALA A 6 -4.41 102.58 140.13
N LEU A 7 -3.75 103.59 139.56
CA LEU A 7 -3.46 103.67 138.13
C LEU A 7 -2.37 102.68 137.69
N GLY A 8 -1.39 102.36 138.55
CA GLY A 8 -0.37 101.34 138.26
C GLY A 8 -0.93 99.91 138.19
N ALA A 9 -1.92 99.57 139.02
CA ALA A 9 -2.57 98.26 139.01
C ALA A 9 -3.51 98.08 137.79
N ILE A 10 -4.16 99.14 137.33
CA ILE A 10 -5.01 99.11 136.11
C ILE A 10 -4.15 98.98 134.85
N LEU A 11 -2.97 99.61 134.83
CA LEU A 11 -2.05 99.54 133.69
C LEU A 11 -1.35 98.18 133.60
N GLU A 12 -0.94 97.59 134.73
CA GLU A 12 -0.46 96.19 134.77
C GLU A 12 -1.56 95.19 134.41
N GLN A 13 -2.80 95.38 134.87
CA GLN A 13 -3.93 94.53 134.49
C GLN A 13 -4.22 94.60 132.98
N ALA A 14 -4.22 95.80 132.40
CA ALA A 14 -4.40 95.99 130.96
C ALA A 14 -3.23 95.45 130.12
N GLU A 15 -2.00 95.53 130.64
CA GLU A 15 -0.81 95.00 129.98
C GLU A 15 -0.72 93.47 130.08
N ALA A 16 -1.16 92.90 131.21
CA ALA A 16 -1.36 91.46 131.40
C ALA A 16 -2.52 90.92 130.52
N GLU A 17 -3.63 91.65 130.39
CA GLU A 17 -4.73 91.31 129.48
C GLU A 17 -4.31 91.40 128.00
N LYS A 18 -3.53 92.43 127.64
CA LYS A 18 -2.93 92.54 126.30
C LYS A 18 -1.94 91.41 126.05
N GLN A 19 -1.10 91.05 127.01
CA GLN A 19 -0.19 89.90 126.90
C GLN A 19 -0.96 88.57 126.83
N ALA A 20 -2.06 88.42 127.57
CA ALA A 20 -2.95 87.27 127.50
C ALA A 20 -3.67 87.18 126.15
N LEU A 21 -4.14 88.31 125.60
CA LEU A 21 -4.71 88.39 124.25
C LEU A 21 -3.66 88.10 123.17
N MET A 22 -2.43 88.58 123.32
CA MET A 22 -1.32 88.25 122.41
C MET A 22 -0.93 86.77 122.52
N ALA A 23 -0.95 86.18 123.71
CA ALA A 23 -0.74 84.76 123.94
C ALA A 23 -1.88 83.92 123.33
N GLN A 24 -3.12 84.40 123.44
CA GLN A 24 -4.29 83.75 122.86
C GLN A 24 -4.29 83.86 121.34
N LEU A 25 -3.93 85.02 120.78
CA LEU A 25 -3.75 85.22 119.34
C LEU A 25 -2.62 84.34 118.80
N THR A 26 -1.48 84.25 119.49
CA THR A 26 -0.39 83.35 119.08
C THR A 26 -0.76 81.88 119.23
N ALA A 27 -1.58 81.50 120.22
CA ALA A 27 -2.14 80.15 120.34
C ALA A 27 -3.12 79.84 119.19
N PHE A 28 -4.01 80.76 118.84
CA PHE A 28 -4.91 80.62 117.69
C PHE A 28 -4.13 80.54 116.38
N GLN A 29 -3.13 81.40 116.16
CA GLN A 29 -2.28 81.33 114.97
C GLN A 29 -1.52 79.99 114.86
N LYS A 30 -1.04 79.43 115.98
CA LYS A 30 -0.44 78.09 116.00
C LYS A 30 -1.47 77.01 115.66
N LEU A 31 -2.68 77.10 116.21
CA LEU A 31 -3.76 76.17 115.94
C LEU A 31 -4.20 76.22 114.46
N THR A 32 -4.36 77.41 113.89
CA THR A 32 -4.70 77.60 112.48
C THR A 32 -3.63 77.03 111.56
N LYS A 33 -2.35 77.25 111.87
CA LYS A 33 -1.23 76.64 111.12
C LYS A 33 -1.22 75.11 111.23
N SER A 34 -1.47 74.58 112.43
CA SER A 34 -1.58 73.13 112.65
C SER A 34 -2.75 72.53 111.89
N PHE A 35 -3.91 73.19 111.90
CA PHE A 35 -5.10 72.76 111.18
C PHE A 35 -4.86 72.79 109.66
N ALA A 36 -4.28 73.87 109.12
CA ALA A 36 -3.91 73.97 107.71
C ALA A 36 -2.93 72.85 107.30
N TRP A 37 -1.94 72.54 108.14
CA TRP A 37 -1.02 71.43 107.89
C TRP A 37 -1.73 70.07 107.88
N VAL A 38 -2.65 69.80 108.80
CA VAL A 38 -3.44 68.56 108.84
C VAL A 38 -4.32 68.42 107.59
N VAL A 39 -4.97 69.50 107.15
CA VAL A 39 -5.78 69.52 105.93
C VAL A 39 -4.90 69.23 104.71
N CYS A 40 -3.75 69.92 104.56
CA CYS A 40 -2.80 69.66 103.47
C CYS A 40 -2.27 68.22 103.48
N LEU A 41 -1.99 67.65 104.65
CA LEU A 41 -1.52 66.27 104.78
C LEU A 41 -2.61 65.27 104.38
N HIS A 42 -3.86 65.51 104.80
CA HIS A 42 -4.98 64.64 104.45
C HIS A 42 -5.27 64.65 102.96
N GLU A 43 -5.31 65.83 102.33
CA GLU A 43 -5.45 65.96 100.88
C GLU A 43 -4.30 65.26 100.14
N HIS A 44 -3.05 65.46 100.58
CA HIS A 44 -1.90 64.76 100.01
C HIS A 44 -2.00 63.23 100.15
N SER A 45 -2.47 62.72 101.29
CA SER A 45 -2.67 61.28 101.52
C SER A 45 -3.77 60.69 100.62
N ASN A 46 -4.87 61.43 100.41
CA ASN A 46 -5.97 61.02 99.54
C ASN A 46 -5.55 61.02 98.07
N LEU A 47 -4.83 62.06 97.62
CA LEU A 47 -4.25 62.15 96.28
C LEU A 47 -3.26 61.01 96.02
N THR A 48 -2.41 60.69 97.00
CA THR A 48 -1.45 59.58 96.91
C THR A 48 -2.19 58.24 96.81
N GLY A 49 -3.24 58.01 97.61
CA GLY A 49 -4.05 56.80 97.54
C GLY A 49 -4.77 56.62 96.21
N ALA A 50 -5.36 57.69 95.67
CA ALA A 50 -5.98 57.69 94.34
C ALA A 50 -4.97 57.42 93.23
N MET A 51 -3.78 58.04 93.31
CA MET A 51 -2.67 57.82 92.37
C MET A 51 -2.21 56.35 92.38
N CYS A 52 -2.00 55.75 93.56
CA CYS A 52 -1.62 54.34 93.68
C CYS A 52 -2.69 53.38 93.12
N SER A 53 -3.98 53.67 93.34
CA SER A 53 -5.09 52.86 92.82
C SER A 53 -5.16 52.93 91.29
N LEU A 54 -5.06 54.14 90.71
CA LEU A 54 -5.04 54.35 89.26
C LEU A 54 -3.81 53.69 88.62
N GLN A 55 -2.64 53.78 89.26
CA GLN A 55 -1.43 53.12 88.77
C GLN A 55 -1.59 51.60 88.74
N ARG A 56 -2.11 50.99 89.80
CA ARG A 56 -2.40 49.54 89.82
C ARG A 56 -3.37 49.14 88.72
N GLN A 57 -4.42 49.92 88.50
CA GLN A 57 -5.40 49.66 87.45
C GLN A 57 -4.76 49.73 86.06
N LEU A 58 -3.89 50.72 85.84
CA LEU A 58 -3.12 50.89 84.61
C LEU A 58 -2.19 49.68 84.38
N GLU A 59 -1.46 49.23 85.39
CA GLU A 59 -0.59 48.04 85.30
C GLU A 59 -1.37 46.75 84.94
N ILE A 60 -2.57 46.56 85.51
CA ILE A 60 -3.46 45.44 85.17
C ILE A 60 -3.89 45.53 83.71
N GLN A 61 -4.33 46.70 83.25
CA GLN A 61 -4.75 46.91 81.86
C GLN A 61 -3.58 46.74 80.88
N GLU A 62 -2.39 47.22 81.21
CA GLU A 62 -1.18 47.01 80.40
C GLU A 62 -0.78 45.53 80.30
N SER A 63 -0.93 44.77 81.40
CA SER A 63 -0.69 43.33 81.39
C SER A 63 -1.71 42.61 80.50
N GLN A 64 -2.99 42.97 80.60
CA GLN A 64 -4.04 42.44 79.74
C GLN A 64 -3.79 42.77 78.27
N LEU A 65 -3.42 44.03 77.96
CA LEU A 65 -3.08 44.47 76.60
C LEU A 65 -1.87 43.71 76.03
N ARG A 66 -0.84 43.44 76.85
CA ARG A 66 0.31 42.64 76.42
C ARG A 66 -0.09 41.20 76.11
N ARG A 67 -0.94 40.58 76.93
CA ARG A 67 -1.45 39.21 76.68
C ARG A 67 -2.27 39.15 75.39
N THR A 68 -3.25 40.04 75.21
CA THR A 68 -4.09 40.05 74.00
C THR A 68 -3.28 40.35 72.74
N LYS A 69 -2.27 41.23 72.83
CA LYS A 69 -1.33 41.47 71.72
C LYS A 69 -0.56 40.20 71.35
N SER A 70 -0.01 39.49 72.33
CA SER A 70 0.72 38.24 72.07
C SER A 70 -0.16 37.14 71.49
N GLU A 71 -1.42 37.06 71.93
CA GLU A 71 -2.39 36.11 71.40
C GLU A 71 -2.77 36.45 69.96
N ASN A 72 -2.98 37.74 69.65
CA ASN A 72 -3.24 38.21 68.29
C ASN A 72 -2.06 37.89 67.35
N GLU A 73 -0.83 38.13 67.78
CA GLU A 73 0.37 37.77 67.01
C GLU A 73 0.46 36.25 66.75
N ARG A 74 0.11 35.43 67.75
CA ARG A 74 0.05 33.96 67.61
C ARG A 74 -1.01 33.54 66.62
N LEU A 75 -2.23 34.08 66.73
CA LEU A 75 -3.34 33.78 65.82
C LEU A 75 -3.03 34.24 64.39
N GLN A 76 -2.41 35.41 64.21
CA GLN A 76 -1.96 35.85 62.88
C GLN A 76 -0.93 34.90 62.26
N LYS A 77 0.00 34.36 63.06
CA LYS A 77 0.95 33.34 62.58
C LYS A 77 0.23 32.05 62.17
N GLU A 78 -0.77 31.63 62.94
CA GLU A 78 -1.58 30.44 62.65
C GLU A 78 -2.42 30.61 61.36
N ILE A 79 -3.02 31.78 61.16
CA ILE A 79 -3.76 32.14 59.94
C ILE A 79 -2.83 32.07 58.73
N ARG A 80 -1.67 32.76 58.78
CA ARG A 80 -0.68 32.71 57.68
C ARG A 80 -0.19 31.28 57.40
N GLY A 81 0.01 30.48 58.44
CA GLY A 81 0.38 29.07 58.30
C GLY A 81 -0.70 28.26 57.55
N ARG A 82 -1.97 28.44 57.91
CA ARG A 82 -3.11 27.79 57.24
C ARG A 82 -3.31 28.29 55.81
N GLU A 83 -3.14 29.58 55.55
CA GLU A 83 -3.21 30.15 54.19
C GLU A 83 -2.16 29.51 53.28
N ASN A 84 -0.91 29.42 53.74
CA ASN A 84 0.17 28.77 52.99
C ASN A 84 -0.14 27.29 52.70
N GLN A 85 -0.69 26.57 53.69
CA GLN A 85 -1.09 25.17 53.51
C GLN A 85 -2.22 25.03 52.48
N LEU A 86 -3.25 25.88 52.56
CA LEU A 86 -4.37 25.88 51.61
C LEU A 86 -3.90 26.21 50.20
N GLN A 87 -3.00 27.18 50.04
CA GLN A 87 -2.41 27.51 48.74
C GLN A 87 -1.59 26.34 48.17
N ALA A 88 -0.78 25.67 49.00
CA ALA A 88 -0.03 24.49 48.59
C ALA A 88 -0.95 23.32 48.20
N MET A 89 -2.03 23.08 48.95
CA MET A 89 -3.03 22.06 48.59
C MET A 89 -3.73 22.41 47.28
N SER A 90 -4.14 23.67 47.10
CA SER A 90 -4.78 24.14 45.85
C SER A 90 -3.86 23.92 44.64
N ALA A 91 -2.57 24.25 44.76
CA ALA A 91 -1.58 23.99 43.72
C ALA A 91 -1.45 22.49 43.40
N LYS A 92 -1.39 21.63 44.44
CA LYS A 92 -1.33 20.17 44.26
C LYS A 92 -2.58 19.60 43.60
N PHE A 93 -3.77 20.04 43.98
CA PHE A 93 -5.02 19.62 43.32
C PHE A 93 -5.11 20.13 41.88
N GLY A 94 -4.56 21.32 41.62
CA GLY A 94 -4.39 21.84 40.27
C GLY A 94 -3.50 20.93 39.42
N SER A 95 -2.30 20.61 39.90
CA SER A 95 -1.35 19.75 39.16
C SER A 95 -1.92 18.35 38.92
N LEU A 96 -2.53 17.71 39.93
CA LEU A 96 -3.14 16.38 39.78
C LEU A 96 -4.29 16.38 38.77
N ARG A 97 -5.07 17.47 38.70
CA ARG A 97 -6.14 17.60 37.72
C ARG A 97 -5.58 17.71 36.30
N GLU A 98 -4.53 18.50 36.10
CA GLU A 98 -3.91 18.65 34.78
C GLU A 98 -3.15 17.39 34.34
N GLU A 99 -2.47 16.71 35.26
CA GLU A 99 -1.82 15.42 35.02
C GLU A 99 -2.84 14.37 34.57
N ARG A 100 -3.97 14.23 35.27
CA ARG A 100 -5.06 13.34 34.86
C ARG A 100 -5.58 13.66 33.46
N LYS A 101 -5.79 14.93 33.13
CA LYS A 101 -6.22 15.33 31.77
C LYS A 101 -5.19 14.93 30.71
N HIS A 102 -3.90 15.09 31.03
CA HIS A 102 -2.82 14.70 30.12
C HIS A 102 -2.79 13.18 29.91
N GLU A 103 -2.93 12.39 30.98
CA GLU A 103 -3.03 10.92 30.89
C GLU A 103 -4.22 10.48 30.04
N GLU A 104 -5.40 11.07 30.24
CA GLU A 104 -6.60 10.78 29.44
C GLU A 104 -6.38 11.12 27.95
N MET A 105 -5.71 12.24 27.65
CA MET A 105 -5.33 12.62 26.29
C MET A 105 -4.32 11.65 25.67
N MET A 106 -3.30 11.24 26.42
CA MET A 106 -2.29 10.28 25.96
C MET A 106 -2.92 8.91 25.67
N ALA A 107 -3.80 8.41 26.55
CA ALA A 107 -4.52 7.16 26.32
C ALA A 107 -5.41 7.22 25.07
N ALA A 108 -6.07 8.37 24.81
CA ALA A 108 -6.84 8.58 23.60
C ALA A 108 -5.95 8.57 22.34
N MET A 109 -4.80 9.25 22.39
CA MET A 109 -3.83 9.31 21.30
C MET A 109 -3.22 7.92 20.99
N GLU A 110 -2.89 7.14 22.02
CA GLU A 110 -2.37 5.78 21.86
C GLU A 110 -3.40 4.87 21.18
N LYS A 111 -4.67 4.97 21.58
CA LYS A 111 -5.77 4.22 20.97
C LYS A 111 -5.98 4.60 19.50
N GLU A 112 -5.90 5.88 19.17
CA GLU A 112 -5.97 6.37 17.80
C GLU A 112 -4.79 5.85 16.97
N ASN A 113 -3.57 5.94 17.51
CA ASN A 113 -2.35 5.47 16.84
C ASN A 113 -2.41 3.96 16.54
N TYR A 114 -2.86 3.15 17.50
CA TYR A 114 -3.08 1.71 17.26
C TYR A 114 -4.09 1.46 16.13
N SER A 115 -5.19 2.23 16.11
CA SER A 115 -6.21 2.11 15.07
C SER A 115 -5.66 2.52 13.69
N LEU A 116 -4.87 3.59 13.62
CA LEU A 116 -4.18 4.04 12.40
C LEU A 116 -3.17 3.01 11.90
N GLN A 117 -2.39 2.38 12.80
CA GLN A 117 -1.48 1.29 12.43
C GLN A 117 -2.22 0.10 11.82
N GLN A 118 -3.37 -0.26 12.38
CA GLN A 118 -4.20 -1.34 11.84
C GLN A 118 -4.72 -0.99 10.44
N VAL A 119 -5.19 0.24 10.21
CA VAL A 119 -5.63 0.71 8.89
C VAL A 119 -4.47 0.69 7.90
N ASN A 120 -3.29 1.19 8.28
CA ASN A 120 -2.11 1.20 7.41
C ASN A 120 -1.68 -0.23 6.99
N LEU A 121 -1.74 -1.20 7.91
CA LEU A 121 -1.45 -2.60 7.61
C LEU A 121 -2.46 -3.21 6.63
N GLN A 122 -3.75 -2.86 6.78
CA GLN A 122 -4.79 -3.29 5.84
C GLN A 122 -4.59 -2.64 4.47
N GLU A 123 -4.22 -1.36 4.43
CA GLU A 123 -3.96 -0.62 3.20
C GLU A 123 -2.73 -1.18 2.45
N SER A 124 -1.66 -1.54 3.16
CA SER A 124 -0.49 -2.17 2.53
C SER A 124 -0.85 -3.53 1.93
N LYS A 125 -1.62 -4.36 2.65
CA LYS A 125 -2.09 -5.66 2.15
C LYS A 125 -3.01 -5.50 0.95
N LEU A 126 -3.88 -4.50 0.94
CA LEU A 126 -4.73 -4.20 -0.21
C LEU A 126 -3.90 -3.81 -1.42
N ARG A 127 -2.86 -2.98 -1.23
CA ARG A 127 -1.92 -2.58 -2.29
C ARG A 127 -1.20 -3.78 -2.90
N GLU A 128 -0.70 -4.70 -2.08
CA GLU A 128 -0.08 -5.95 -2.54
C GLU A 128 -1.06 -6.80 -3.38
N GLN A 129 -2.32 -6.89 -2.95
CA GLN A 129 -3.33 -7.61 -3.72
C GLN A 129 -3.66 -6.91 -5.05
N MET A 130 -3.72 -5.58 -5.08
CA MET A 130 -3.94 -4.83 -6.32
C MET A 130 -2.81 -5.05 -7.32
N GLU A 131 -1.55 -5.03 -6.87
CA GLU A 131 -0.39 -5.34 -7.72
C GLU A 131 -0.46 -6.77 -8.28
N LEU A 132 -0.84 -7.76 -7.46
CA LEU A 132 -1.05 -9.12 -7.92
C LEU A 132 -2.17 -9.22 -8.97
N ILE A 133 -3.29 -8.53 -8.76
CA ILE A 133 -4.41 -8.49 -9.72
C ILE A 133 -3.96 -7.85 -11.03
N SER A 134 -3.24 -6.73 -10.98
CA SER A 134 -2.71 -6.07 -12.17
C SER A 134 -1.71 -6.96 -12.91
N GLY A 135 -0.84 -7.67 -12.20
CA GLY A 135 0.06 -8.67 -12.77
C GLY A 135 -0.70 -9.80 -13.48
N LEU A 136 -1.70 -10.39 -12.83
CA LEU A 136 -2.54 -11.46 -13.40
C LEU A 136 -3.38 -10.98 -14.59
N GLN A 137 -3.89 -9.76 -14.56
CA GLN A 137 -4.58 -9.16 -15.70
C GLN A 137 -3.62 -8.99 -16.88
N GLY A 138 -2.40 -8.51 -16.63
CA GLY A 138 -1.35 -8.40 -17.64
C GLY A 138 -1.02 -9.74 -18.30
N THR A 139 -0.82 -10.80 -17.52
CA THR A 139 -0.55 -12.14 -18.07
C THR A 139 -1.75 -12.71 -18.83
N THR A 140 -2.97 -12.46 -18.34
CA THR A 140 -4.21 -12.87 -19.03
C THR A 140 -4.31 -12.21 -20.40
N TRP A 141 -4.04 -10.90 -20.50
CA TRP A 141 -4.03 -10.18 -21.78
C TRP A 141 -2.96 -10.72 -22.74
N GLN A 142 -1.76 -11.01 -22.25
CA GLN A 142 -0.68 -11.59 -23.06
C GLN A 142 -1.08 -12.97 -23.61
N LEU A 143 -1.56 -13.86 -22.75
CA LEU A 143 -2.02 -15.20 -23.14
C LEU A 143 -3.18 -15.15 -24.13
N GLN A 144 -4.11 -14.21 -23.95
CA GLN A 144 -5.23 -14.03 -24.87
C GLN A 144 -4.76 -13.56 -26.26
N ALA A 145 -3.79 -12.64 -26.32
CA ALA A 145 -3.19 -12.19 -27.57
C ALA A 145 -2.41 -13.31 -28.27
N GLU A 146 -1.66 -14.11 -27.51
CA GLU A 146 -0.94 -15.28 -28.03
C GLU A 146 -1.91 -16.34 -28.57
N ALA A 147 -2.99 -16.63 -27.85
CA ALA A 147 -4.01 -17.59 -28.28
C ALA A 147 -4.69 -17.17 -29.60
N LEU A 148 -4.96 -15.87 -29.78
CA LEU A 148 -5.51 -15.35 -31.03
C LEU A 148 -4.52 -15.49 -32.20
N THR A 149 -3.25 -15.17 -31.96
CA THR A 149 -2.17 -15.31 -32.95
C THR A 149 -1.97 -16.78 -33.34
N ASN A 150 -1.92 -17.68 -32.36
CA ASN A 150 -1.81 -19.12 -32.58
C ASN A 150 -3.00 -19.66 -33.38
N ARG A 151 -4.22 -19.21 -33.07
CA ARG A 151 -5.42 -19.60 -33.82
C ARG A 151 -5.33 -19.18 -35.29
N TYR A 152 -4.86 -17.97 -35.56
CA TYR A 152 -4.63 -17.49 -36.92
C TYR A 152 -3.60 -18.36 -37.66
N HIS A 153 -2.47 -18.68 -37.02
CA HIS A 153 -1.44 -19.54 -37.63
C HIS A 153 -1.94 -20.95 -37.92
N ILE A 154 -2.70 -21.57 -37.00
CA ILE A 154 -3.30 -22.89 -37.20
C ILE A 154 -4.25 -22.88 -38.41
N GLN A 155 -5.13 -21.87 -38.52
CA GLN A 155 -6.05 -21.75 -39.66
C GLN A 155 -5.29 -21.59 -40.99
N LYS A 156 -4.26 -20.74 -41.01
CA LYS A 156 -3.43 -20.55 -42.20
C LYS A 156 -2.72 -21.83 -42.61
N GLN A 157 -2.20 -22.59 -41.64
CA GLN A 157 -1.54 -23.87 -41.89
C GLN A 157 -2.52 -24.93 -42.40
N GLN A 158 -3.73 -25.01 -41.82
CA GLN A 158 -4.78 -25.92 -42.27
C GLN A 158 -5.14 -25.69 -43.75
N HIS A 159 -5.37 -24.44 -44.16
CA HIS A 159 -5.64 -24.15 -45.56
C HIS A 159 -4.49 -24.50 -46.52
N ALA A 160 -3.25 -24.30 -46.09
CA ALA A 160 -2.09 -24.73 -46.87
C ALA A 160 -2.04 -26.26 -47.01
N GLN A 161 -2.35 -26.98 -45.93
CA GLN A 161 -2.41 -28.44 -45.92
C GLN A 161 -3.52 -28.98 -46.83
N GLU A 162 -4.73 -28.42 -46.77
CA GLU A 162 -5.85 -28.77 -47.66
C GLU A 162 -5.48 -28.58 -49.15
N LYS A 163 -4.79 -27.48 -49.46
CA LYS A 163 -4.32 -27.20 -50.82
C LYS A 163 -3.28 -28.21 -51.28
N LEU A 164 -2.33 -28.59 -50.43
CA LEU A 164 -1.34 -29.62 -50.76
C LEU A 164 -2.02 -30.99 -50.93
N GLN A 165 -2.96 -31.34 -50.05
CA GLN A 165 -3.67 -32.61 -50.10
C GLN A 165 -4.49 -32.76 -51.41
N SER A 166 -5.25 -31.73 -51.80
CA SER A 166 -5.97 -31.73 -53.07
C SER A 166 -5.03 -31.84 -54.29
N GLN A 167 -3.86 -31.19 -54.25
CA GLN A 167 -2.85 -31.34 -55.30
C GLN A 167 -2.28 -32.76 -55.35
N THR A 168 -2.01 -33.38 -54.20
CA THR A 168 -1.55 -34.77 -54.13
C THR A 168 -2.60 -35.74 -54.70
N GLU A 169 -3.87 -35.58 -54.34
CA GLU A 169 -4.96 -36.41 -54.87
C GLU A 169 -5.08 -36.28 -56.39
N MET A 170 -5.02 -35.05 -56.92
CA MET A 170 -4.99 -34.83 -58.37
C MET A 170 -3.79 -35.51 -59.04
N LEU A 171 -2.59 -35.36 -58.47
CA LEU A 171 -1.39 -35.99 -59.02
C LEU A 171 -1.52 -37.52 -59.03
N GLN A 172 -1.99 -38.14 -57.95
CA GLN A 172 -2.23 -39.58 -57.88
C GLN A 172 -3.22 -40.07 -58.95
N HIS A 173 -4.31 -39.34 -59.18
CA HIS A 173 -5.27 -39.67 -60.23
C HIS A 173 -4.63 -39.58 -61.63
N THR A 174 -3.87 -38.52 -61.91
CA THR A 174 -3.18 -38.36 -63.20
C THR A 174 -2.10 -39.41 -63.43
N GLU A 175 -1.36 -39.78 -62.37
CA GLU A 175 -0.37 -40.84 -62.40
C GLU A 175 -1.01 -42.18 -62.75
N LEU A 176 -2.11 -42.55 -62.06
CA LEU A 176 -2.83 -43.79 -62.32
C LEU A 176 -3.38 -43.85 -63.76
N GLN A 177 -3.98 -42.75 -64.24
CA GLN A 177 -4.48 -42.66 -65.60
C GLN A 177 -3.35 -42.86 -66.62
N THR A 178 -2.19 -42.25 -66.39
CA THR A 178 -1.01 -42.39 -67.24
C THR A 178 -0.48 -43.81 -67.23
N ARG A 179 -0.44 -44.46 -66.06
CA ARG A 179 -0.02 -45.85 -65.91
C ARG A 179 -0.92 -46.81 -66.69
N VAL A 180 -2.24 -46.65 -66.59
CA VAL A 180 -3.21 -47.45 -67.36
C VAL A 180 -3.06 -47.21 -68.87
N ALA A 181 -2.83 -45.98 -69.31
CA ALA A 181 -2.59 -45.68 -70.72
C ALA A 181 -1.31 -46.34 -71.24
N LEU A 182 -0.23 -46.30 -70.44
CA LEU A 182 1.03 -46.97 -70.73
C LEU A 182 0.84 -48.48 -70.87
N GLU A 183 0.18 -49.14 -69.92
CA GLU A 183 -0.11 -50.58 -69.96
C GLU A 183 -0.90 -50.99 -71.22
N ARG A 184 -1.88 -50.18 -71.63
CA ARG A 184 -2.66 -50.41 -72.86
C ARG A 184 -1.78 -50.32 -74.10
N VAL A 185 -0.90 -49.33 -74.17
CA VAL A 185 0.03 -49.14 -75.30
C VAL A 185 1.04 -50.29 -75.34
N THR A 186 1.66 -50.63 -74.21
CA THR A 186 2.58 -51.77 -74.08
C THR A 186 1.91 -53.07 -74.53
N SER A 187 0.70 -53.35 -74.04
CA SER A 187 -0.07 -54.54 -74.45
C SER A 187 -0.35 -54.59 -75.95
N LYS A 188 -0.60 -53.44 -76.58
CA LYS A 188 -0.80 -53.35 -78.03
C LYS A 188 0.50 -53.60 -78.80
N PHE A 189 1.62 -53.05 -78.32
CA PHE A 189 2.95 -53.30 -78.88
C PHE A 189 3.32 -54.78 -78.78
N GLU A 190 3.11 -55.43 -77.63
CA GLU A 190 3.38 -56.86 -77.47
C GLU A 190 2.55 -57.72 -78.43
N ARG A 191 1.28 -57.36 -78.66
CA ARG A 191 0.45 -58.04 -79.67
C ARG A 191 0.98 -57.85 -81.09
N PHE A 192 1.44 -56.66 -81.45
CA PHE A 192 2.04 -56.42 -82.77
C PHE A 192 3.35 -57.19 -82.93
N ARG A 193 4.21 -57.14 -81.92
CA ARG A 193 5.44 -57.91 -81.85
C ARG A 193 5.18 -59.40 -82.03
N SER A 194 4.20 -59.95 -81.31
CA SER A 194 3.78 -61.35 -81.45
C SER A 194 3.33 -61.69 -82.88
N LYS A 195 2.57 -60.80 -83.54
CA LYS A 195 2.15 -60.99 -84.94
C LYS A 195 3.34 -61.00 -85.90
N ILE A 196 4.32 -60.11 -85.70
CA ILE A 196 5.53 -60.05 -86.50
C ILE A 196 6.32 -61.35 -86.33
N ILE A 197 6.57 -61.78 -85.09
CA ILE A 197 7.26 -63.05 -84.79
C ILE A 197 6.52 -64.21 -85.45
N GLN A 198 5.19 -64.29 -85.30
CA GLN A 198 4.39 -65.34 -85.93
C GLN A 198 4.54 -65.31 -87.46
N ALA A 199 4.42 -64.16 -88.12
CA ALA A 199 4.55 -64.05 -89.57
C ALA A 199 5.95 -64.44 -90.06
N THR A 200 7.00 -64.03 -89.35
CA THR A 200 8.39 -64.36 -89.67
C THR A 200 8.62 -65.85 -89.54
N PHE A 201 8.36 -66.43 -88.37
CA PHE A 201 8.76 -67.80 -88.06
C PHE A 201 7.75 -68.89 -88.45
N SER A 202 6.55 -68.52 -88.92
CA SER A 202 5.62 -69.48 -89.55
C SER A 202 5.90 -69.66 -91.05
N THR A 203 6.89 -68.97 -91.62
CA THR A 203 7.28 -69.10 -93.03
C THR A 203 8.05 -70.41 -93.24
N ALA A 204 7.64 -71.18 -94.26
CA ALA A 204 8.26 -72.47 -94.59
C ALA A 204 9.77 -72.32 -94.85
N GLY A 205 10.59 -73.12 -94.18
CA GLY A 205 12.05 -73.10 -94.29
C GLY A 205 12.77 -72.39 -93.14
N ILE A 206 12.06 -71.68 -92.26
CA ILE A 206 12.63 -71.04 -91.08
C ILE A 206 12.38 -71.89 -89.84
N LYS A 207 13.39 -72.04 -88.99
CA LYS A 207 13.29 -72.79 -87.73
C LYS A 207 12.48 -72.01 -86.70
N ALA A 208 11.53 -72.68 -86.05
CA ALA A 208 10.75 -72.07 -84.98
C ALA A 208 11.64 -71.67 -83.78
N PRO A 209 11.40 -70.51 -83.14
CA PRO A 209 12.19 -70.04 -82.02
C PRO A 209 12.05 -70.97 -80.82
N GLN A 210 13.15 -71.19 -80.08
CA GLN A 210 13.19 -72.10 -78.92
C GLN A 210 13.32 -71.36 -77.56
N ALA A 211 13.46 -70.03 -77.56
CA ALA A 211 13.65 -69.19 -76.37
C ALA A 211 13.08 -67.77 -76.58
N GLU A 212 13.18 -66.90 -75.57
CA GLU A 212 12.87 -65.47 -75.68
C GLU A 212 13.72 -64.84 -76.80
N LEU A 213 13.04 -64.48 -77.90
CA LEU A 213 13.61 -63.81 -79.05
C LEU A 213 13.91 -62.35 -78.75
N SER A 214 15.07 -61.86 -79.17
CA SER A 214 15.36 -60.42 -79.24
C SER A 214 14.81 -59.80 -80.54
N ASP A 215 14.53 -58.50 -80.52
CA ASP A 215 14.02 -57.80 -81.71
C ASP A 215 15.02 -57.82 -82.87
N GLU A 216 16.33 -57.83 -82.56
CA GLU A 216 17.39 -57.93 -83.57
C GLU A 216 17.37 -59.29 -84.30
N GLU A 217 17.19 -60.39 -83.57
CA GLU A 217 17.09 -61.73 -84.16
C GLU A 217 15.84 -61.88 -85.05
N VAL A 218 14.72 -61.23 -84.68
CA VAL A 218 13.52 -61.19 -85.52
C VAL A 218 13.80 -60.44 -86.82
N LEU A 219 14.49 -59.30 -86.74
CA LEU A 219 14.85 -58.49 -87.91
C LEU A 219 15.83 -59.24 -88.83
N GLU A 220 16.82 -59.92 -88.27
CA GLU A 220 17.77 -60.74 -89.05
C GLU A 220 17.03 -61.86 -89.79
N ALA A 221 16.11 -62.56 -89.11
CA ALA A 221 15.28 -63.58 -89.73
C ALA A 221 14.38 -63.01 -90.84
N MET A 222 13.74 -61.86 -90.62
CA MET A 222 12.96 -61.16 -91.67
C MET A 222 13.83 -60.80 -92.88
N GLN A 223 15.02 -60.26 -92.65
CA GLN A 223 15.95 -59.88 -93.72
C GLN A 223 16.39 -61.12 -94.52
N LYS A 224 16.63 -62.24 -93.84
CA LYS A 224 16.92 -63.51 -94.49
C LYS A 224 15.78 -63.97 -95.40
N ILE A 225 14.52 -63.92 -94.94
CA ILE A 225 13.35 -64.24 -95.80
C ILE A 225 13.32 -63.36 -97.05
N ILE A 226 13.53 -62.05 -96.87
CA ILE A 226 13.50 -61.08 -97.96
C ILE A 226 14.59 -61.42 -98.98
N ASN A 227 15.82 -61.64 -98.52
CA ASN A 227 16.94 -62.00 -99.39
C ASN A 227 16.68 -63.31 -100.14
N GLU A 228 16.25 -64.37 -99.44
CA GLU A 228 15.91 -65.66 -100.06
C GLU A 228 14.80 -65.53 -101.12
N ARG A 229 13.76 -64.73 -100.86
CA ARG A 229 12.70 -64.47 -101.85
C ARG A 229 13.21 -63.69 -103.06
N ILE A 230 14.10 -62.72 -102.87
CA ILE A 230 14.73 -61.96 -103.96
C ILE A 230 15.61 -62.89 -104.81
N GLU A 231 16.43 -63.72 -104.18
CA GLU A 231 17.28 -64.71 -104.86
C GLU A 231 16.44 -65.71 -105.66
N PHE A 232 15.38 -66.27 -105.06
CA PHE A 232 14.46 -67.18 -105.74
C PHE A 232 13.77 -66.49 -106.93
N HIS A 233 13.35 -65.24 -106.77
CA HIS A 233 12.78 -64.45 -107.85
C HIS A 233 13.76 -64.26 -109.03
N GLN A 234 15.02 -63.94 -108.73
CA GLN A 234 16.07 -63.83 -109.74
C GLN A 234 16.33 -65.17 -110.44
N MET A 235 16.33 -66.28 -109.69
CA MET A 235 16.47 -67.63 -110.25
C MET A 235 15.33 -67.95 -111.23
N LEU A 236 14.08 -67.65 -110.90
CA LEU A 236 12.94 -67.85 -111.80
C LEU A 236 13.07 -67.00 -113.07
N LYS A 237 13.52 -65.75 -112.94
CA LYS A 237 13.79 -64.85 -114.06
C LYS A 237 14.88 -65.41 -114.98
N GLN A 238 15.97 -65.93 -114.43
CA GLN A 238 17.06 -66.57 -115.19
C GLN A 238 16.59 -67.85 -115.91
N LYS A 239 15.66 -68.60 -115.31
CA LYS A 239 15.04 -69.79 -115.93
C LYS A 239 13.94 -69.46 -116.95
N GLY A 240 13.78 -68.19 -117.35
CA GLY A 240 12.85 -67.75 -118.39
C GLY A 240 11.38 -67.73 -117.95
N ILE A 241 11.08 -67.92 -116.66
CA ILE A 241 9.72 -67.88 -116.12
C ILE A 241 9.33 -66.42 -115.94
N LYS A 242 8.21 -66.00 -116.55
CA LYS A 242 7.70 -64.62 -116.45
C LYS A 242 7.31 -64.32 -115.01
N VAL A 243 8.12 -63.52 -114.32
CA VAL A 243 7.89 -63.11 -112.93
C VAL A 243 7.45 -61.64 -112.83
N PRO A 244 6.49 -61.30 -111.94
CA PRO A 244 6.01 -59.91 -111.74
C PRO A 244 7.10 -58.97 -111.19
N SER A 245 7.11 -57.69 -111.59
CA SER A 245 8.10 -56.73 -111.08
C SER A 245 8.02 -56.57 -109.56
N LEU A 246 9.17 -56.67 -108.87
CA LEU A 246 9.27 -56.53 -107.40
C LEU A 246 9.04 -55.11 -106.88
N THR A 247 8.94 -54.10 -107.76
CA THR A 247 8.88 -52.66 -107.37
C THR A 247 7.48 -52.04 -107.28
N ASN A 248 6.39 -52.79 -107.45
CA ASN A 248 5.05 -52.21 -107.31
C ASN A 248 4.56 -52.29 -105.85
N ILE A 249 5.08 -51.39 -105.01
CA ILE A 249 4.45 -51.05 -103.74
C ILE A 249 4.15 -49.54 -103.80
N ASP A 250 3.20 -49.16 -104.65
CA ASP A 250 2.47 -47.90 -104.45
C ASP A 250 1.38 -48.18 -103.42
N MET A 251 1.61 -47.59 -102.27
CA MET A 251 0.92 -47.81 -101.02
C MET A 251 -0.48 -47.21 -101.08
N PHE A 252 -1.48 -48.07 -100.98
CA PHE A 252 -2.84 -47.70 -100.61
C PHE A 252 -2.84 -47.01 -99.24
N THR A 253 -2.82 -45.68 -99.22
CA THR A 253 -3.26 -44.89 -98.06
C THR A 253 -4.09 -43.69 -98.53
N SER A 254 -5.29 -43.95 -99.06
CA SER A 254 -6.34 -42.93 -99.09
C SER A 254 -7.28 -43.15 -97.90
N SER A 255 -7.05 -42.43 -96.81
CA SER A 255 -8.05 -42.20 -95.77
C SER A 255 -8.68 -40.81 -96.00
N PRO A 256 -10.00 -40.67 -96.15
CA PRO A 256 -10.64 -39.36 -96.16
C PRO A 256 -10.67 -38.79 -94.74
N SER A 257 -10.14 -37.59 -94.57
CA SER A 257 -10.26 -36.77 -93.36
C SER A 257 -11.72 -36.35 -93.15
N ILE A 258 -12.36 -36.82 -92.08
CA ILE A 258 -13.62 -36.24 -91.59
C ILE A 258 -13.27 -35.02 -90.74
N SER A 259 -13.35 -33.84 -91.34
CA SER A 259 -13.43 -32.56 -90.63
C SER A 259 -14.89 -32.27 -90.26
N LYS A 260 -15.28 -32.53 -89.02
CA LYS A 260 -16.40 -31.81 -88.36
C LYS A 260 -15.70 -30.73 -87.52
N GLY A 261 -15.86 -29.44 -87.80
CA GLY A 261 -17.14 -28.75 -87.94
C GLY A 261 -17.49 -28.15 -86.58
N ARG A 262 -16.73 -27.12 -86.20
CA ARG A 262 -16.89 -26.32 -84.98
C ARG A 262 -17.87 -25.17 -85.29
N ARG A 263 -19.07 -25.21 -84.75
CA ARG A 263 -19.87 -24.06 -84.33
C ARG A 263 -20.72 -24.48 -83.14
#